data_AF-A0A8J7C6G3-F1
#
_entry.id   AF-A0A8J7C6G3-F1
#
_cell.length_a   1.000
_cell.length_b   1.000
_cell.length_c   1.000
_cell.angle_alpha   90.00
_cell.angle_beta   90.00
_cell.angle_gamma   90.00
#
_symmetry.space_group_name_H-M   'P 1'
#
loop_
_entity.id
_entity.type
_entity.pdbx_description
1 polymer ?
#
loop_
_entity_poly.entity_id
_entity_poly.type
_entity_poly.pdbx_seq_one_letter_code
_entity_poly.pdbx_strand_id
1 'polypeptide(L)'
;MPTSSYISARIPPELLRRVEEYVEATGESKTDAVVKALKSYLDSWVATQDSNLEERVEKLEYRKSDNFRAEALRELAAHMPKDLLSDALEAALDIKNDFARAKALGGIAEYLPKALLPEALEAARDIENGFARAKALRGLVTYMPEVLPEALEAARSIEDASARAKALSKLASHIPSILPEALEAVRNNHL
;
A
#
# COMPACT_ATOMS: atom_id res chain seq x y z
N MET A 1 19.46 -24.60 19.57
CA MET A 1 19.37 -23.45 18.66
C MET A 1 19.08 -23.96 17.26
N PRO A 2 17.89 -23.74 16.70
CA PRO A 2 17.63 -24.05 15.30
C PRO A 2 17.63 -22.79 14.43
N THR A 3 18.25 -22.99 13.28
CA THR A 3 18.43 -22.12 12.10
C THR A 3 17.17 -21.99 11.26
N SER A 4 17.06 -20.83 10.57
CA SER A 4 16.49 -20.58 9.23
C SER A 4 15.31 -21.42 8.69
N SER A 5 14.34 -20.72 8.07
CA SER A 5 13.30 -21.24 7.15
C SER A 5 11.92 -21.59 7.74
N TYR A 6 11.09 -20.59 8.03
CA TYR A 6 9.63 -20.80 8.17
C TYR A 6 8.74 -19.84 7.35
N ILE A 7 9.31 -18.88 6.61
CA ILE A 7 8.52 -17.92 5.82
C ILE A 7 8.69 -18.23 4.33
N SER A 8 8.26 -19.44 3.93
CA SER A 8 8.10 -19.81 2.52
C SER A 8 6.74 -20.47 2.29
N ALA A 9 5.70 -20.01 3.00
CA ALA A 9 4.33 -20.36 2.67
C ALA A 9 3.90 -19.50 1.47
N ARG A 10 4.12 -20.03 0.26
CA ARG A 10 3.39 -19.63 -0.95
C ARG A 10 1.90 -19.57 -0.59
N ILE A 11 1.19 -18.49 -0.99
CA ILE A 11 -0.28 -18.49 -0.97
C ILE A 11 -0.75 -19.73 -1.77
N PRO A 12 -1.52 -20.64 -1.15
CA PRO A 12 -1.96 -21.84 -1.82
C PRO A 12 -2.84 -21.52 -3.03
N PRO A 13 -2.72 -22.26 -4.15
CA PRO A 13 -3.59 -22.12 -5.33
C PRO A 13 -5.09 -22.19 -5.02
N GLU A 14 -5.46 -22.80 -3.90
CA GLU A 14 -6.85 -22.91 -3.43
C GLU A 14 -7.48 -21.55 -3.08
N LEU A 15 -6.69 -20.54 -2.69
CA LEU A 15 -7.22 -19.18 -2.48
C LEU A 15 -7.68 -18.52 -3.77
N LEU A 16 -6.87 -18.65 -4.82
CA LEU A 16 -7.16 -18.10 -6.13
C LEU A 16 -8.52 -18.62 -6.63
N ARG A 17 -8.68 -19.94 -6.55
CA ARG A 17 -9.91 -20.62 -6.91
C ARG A 17 -11.11 -20.16 -6.06
N ARG A 18 -10.93 -19.94 -4.76
CA ARG A 18 -11.99 -19.44 -3.87
C ARG A 18 -12.39 -18.00 -4.12
N VAL A 19 -11.46 -17.14 -4.52
CA VAL A 19 -11.76 -15.76 -4.96
C VAL A 19 -12.63 -15.81 -6.21
N GLU A 20 -12.22 -16.60 -7.21
CA GLU A 20 -12.92 -16.74 -8.49
C GLU A 20 -14.34 -17.31 -8.30
N GLU A 21 -14.47 -18.43 -7.59
CA GLU A 21 -15.78 -19.05 -7.28
C GLU A 21 -16.71 -18.10 -6.52
N TYR A 22 -16.16 -17.26 -5.64
CA TYR A 22 -16.95 -16.32 -4.85
C TYR A 22 -17.42 -15.12 -5.67
N VAL A 23 -16.57 -14.54 -6.52
CA VAL A 23 -16.94 -13.45 -7.44
C VAL A 23 -18.05 -13.93 -8.39
N GLU A 24 -17.92 -15.14 -8.92
CA GLU A 24 -18.95 -15.75 -9.77
C GLU A 24 -20.26 -16.02 -9.03
N ALA A 25 -20.19 -16.49 -7.78
CA ALA A 25 -21.37 -16.85 -7.00
C ALA A 25 -22.14 -15.66 -6.42
N THR A 26 -21.46 -14.55 -6.12
CA THR A 26 -22.04 -13.43 -5.36
C THR A 26 -22.21 -12.14 -6.16
N GLY A 27 -21.49 -11.99 -7.28
CA GLY A 27 -21.45 -10.76 -8.05
C GLY A 27 -20.83 -9.57 -7.30
N GLU A 28 -20.18 -9.81 -6.16
CA GLU A 28 -19.45 -8.79 -5.41
C GLU A 28 -18.13 -8.41 -6.13
N SER A 29 -17.60 -7.23 -5.81
CA SER A 29 -16.34 -6.77 -6.41
C SER A 29 -15.19 -7.74 -6.08
N LYS A 30 -14.26 -7.93 -7.03
CA LYS A 30 -13.04 -8.71 -6.83
C LYS A 30 -12.29 -8.29 -5.56
N THR A 31 -12.31 -7.00 -5.23
CA THR A 31 -11.70 -6.43 -4.01
C THR A 31 -12.28 -7.02 -2.72
N ASP A 32 -13.61 -7.13 -2.60
CA ASP A 32 -14.24 -7.72 -1.41
C ASP A 32 -14.04 -9.26 -1.39
N ALA A 33 -14.01 -9.90 -2.56
CA ALA A 33 -13.72 -11.33 -2.69
C ALA A 33 -12.28 -11.69 -2.30
N VAL A 34 -11.30 -10.90 -2.73
CA VAL A 34 -9.88 -11.04 -2.37
C VAL A 34 -9.72 -10.87 -0.86
N VAL A 35 -10.29 -9.81 -0.27
CA VAL A 35 -10.26 -9.57 1.18
C VAL A 35 -10.91 -10.72 1.95
N LYS A 36 -12.03 -11.26 1.48
CA LYS A 36 -12.76 -12.37 2.14
C LYS A 36 -12.07 -13.73 1.97
N ALA A 37 -11.46 -13.99 0.83
CA ALA A 37 -10.66 -15.20 0.62
C ALA A 37 -9.37 -15.17 1.45
N LEU A 38 -8.73 -14.00 1.55
CA LEU A 38 -7.60 -13.75 2.45
C LEU A 38 -8.00 -13.96 3.92
N LYS A 39 -9.19 -13.49 4.32
CA LYS A 39 -9.78 -13.78 5.63
C LYS A 39 -9.98 -15.28 5.85
N SER A 40 -10.60 -15.99 4.91
CA SER A 40 -10.84 -17.44 5.00
C SER A 40 -9.56 -18.28 5.03
N TYR A 41 -8.50 -17.82 4.36
CA TYR A 41 -7.19 -18.44 4.43
C TYR A 41 -6.52 -18.21 5.78
N LEU A 42 -6.58 -16.98 6.30
CA LEU A 42 -6.14 -16.67 7.65
C LEU A 42 -6.89 -17.54 8.67
N ASP A 43 -8.22 -17.70 8.55
CA ASP A 43 -9.02 -18.61 9.41
C ASP A 43 -8.50 -20.06 9.36
N SER A 44 -8.04 -20.55 8.19
CA SER A 44 -7.45 -21.88 8.06
C SER A 44 -6.02 -21.99 8.62
N TRP A 45 -5.27 -20.88 8.63
CA TRP A 45 -3.90 -20.78 9.12
C TRP A 45 -3.84 -20.53 10.64
N VAL A 46 -4.87 -19.90 11.21
CA VAL A 46 -5.09 -19.64 12.65
C VAL A 46 -5.19 -20.93 13.47
N ALA A 47 -5.45 -22.08 12.85
CA ALA A 47 -5.37 -23.38 13.52
C ALA A 47 -3.96 -23.69 14.07
N THR A 48 -2.92 -22.97 13.63
CA THR A 48 -1.53 -23.13 14.09
C THR A 48 -0.98 -21.84 14.70
N GLN A 49 -1.31 -21.63 15.98
CA GLN A 49 -0.60 -20.80 16.98
C GLN A 49 -0.45 -19.29 16.70
N ASP A 50 -1.45 -18.48 17.09
CA ASP A 50 -1.24 -17.17 17.72
C ASP A 50 -2.52 -16.70 18.44
N SER A 51 -2.49 -16.54 19.76
CA SER A 51 -3.69 -16.35 20.61
C SER A 51 -4.20 -14.91 20.68
N ASN A 52 -4.00 -14.12 19.62
CA ASN A 52 -4.40 -12.71 19.57
C ASN A 52 -5.05 -12.33 18.23
N LEU A 53 -5.38 -13.32 17.38
CA LEU A 53 -5.90 -13.10 16.03
C LEU A 53 -7.40 -12.79 16.01
N GLU A 54 -8.19 -13.36 16.91
CA GLU A 54 -9.63 -13.10 16.99
C GLU A 54 -9.93 -11.62 17.36
N GLU A 55 -9.20 -11.05 18.32
CA GLU A 55 -9.32 -9.60 18.66
C GLU A 55 -8.84 -8.71 17.48
N ARG A 56 -7.86 -9.18 16.71
CA ARG A 56 -7.34 -8.47 15.54
C ARG A 56 -8.32 -8.53 14.37
N VAL A 57 -8.99 -9.65 14.13
CA VAL A 57 -10.01 -9.91 13.09
C VAL A 57 -11.35 -9.23 13.41
N GLU A 58 -11.77 -9.23 14.67
CA GLU A 58 -12.97 -8.52 15.15
C GLU A 58 -12.84 -7.00 14.93
N LYS A 59 -11.62 -6.45 15.12
CA LYS A 59 -11.29 -5.07 14.73
C LYS A 59 -11.37 -4.80 13.21
N LEU A 60 -11.30 -5.83 12.36
CA LEU A 60 -11.41 -5.72 10.90
C LEU A 60 -12.86 -5.77 10.44
N GLU A 61 -13.66 -6.68 11.03
CA GLU A 61 -15.09 -6.79 10.77
C GLU A 61 -15.87 -5.55 11.21
N TYR A 62 -15.39 -4.85 12.23
CA TYR A 62 -15.97 -3.58 12.67
C TYR A 62 -15.57 -2.38 11.76
N ARG A 63 -14.66 -2.57 10.78
CA ARG A 63 -14.00 -1.50 10.01
C ARG A 63 -14.14 -1.70 8.48
N LYS A 64 -15.20 -1.15 7.90
CA LYS A 64 -15.24 -0.74 6.46
C LYS A 64 -14.33 0.46 6.14
N SER A 65 -13.20 0.64 6.84
CA SER A 65 -12.34 1.82 6.67
C SER A 65 -11.24 1.54 5.65
N ASP A 66 -11.12 2.42 4.67
CA ASP A 66 -10.06 2.41 3.67
C ASP A 66 -8.64 2.30 4.26
N ASN A 67 -8.40 2.87 5.45
CA ASN A 67 -7.11 2.74 6.14
C ASN A 67 -6.78 1.30 6.51
N PHE A 68 -7.80 0.51 6.84
CA PHE A 68 -7.62 -0.90 7.13
C PHE A 68 -7.32 -1.69 5.85
N ARG A 69 -8.08 -1.42 4.77
CA ARG A 69 -7.82 -2.01 3.44
C ARG A 69 -6.38 -1.77 2.97
N ALA A 70 -5.89 -0.54 3.14
CA ALA A 70 -4.52 -0.19 2.78
C ALA A 70 -3.44 -0.93 3.60
N GLU A 71 -3.68 -1.15 4.89
CA GLU A 71 -2.75 -1.93 5.73
C GLU A 71 -2.74 -3.40 5.34
N ALA A 72 -3.92 -3.99 5.14
CA ALA A 72 -4.04 -5.38 4.72
C ALA A 72 -3.32 -5.62 3.38
N LEU A 73 -3.53 -4.75 2.38
CA LEU A 73 -2.84 -4.85 1.09
C LEU A 73 -1.31 -4.78 1.23
N ARG A 74 -0.81 -3.85 2.06
CA ARG A 74 0.63 -3.71 2.33
C ARG A 74 1.22 -4.96 2.96
N GLU A 75 0.57 -5.50 4.00
CA GLU A 75 1.07 -6.68 4.72
C GLU A 75 1.05 -7.93 3.84
N LEU A 76 0.01 -8.07 3.01
CA LEU A 76 -0.19 -9.27 2.20
C LEU A 76 0.62 -9.28 0.91
N ALA A 77 0.91 -8.12 0.32
CA ALA A 77 1.66 -8.04 -0.94
C ALA A 77 3.03 -8.73 -0.87
N ALA A 78 3.66 -8.75 0.32
CA ALA A 78 4.91 -9.46 0.57
C ALA A 78 4.84 -10.98 0.36
N HIS A 79 3.64 -11.53 0.47
CA HIS A 79 3.40 -12.97 0.40
C HIS A 79 2.61 -13.36 -0.85
N MET A 80 2.16 -12.40 -1.66
CA MET A 80 1.35 -12.69 -2.85
C MET A 80 2.15 -13.31 -4.00
N PRO A 81 1.60 -14.32 -4.69
CA PRO A 81 2.04 -14.73 -6.01
C PRO A 81 2.02 -13.52 -6.95
N LYS A 82 2.98 -13.46 -7.88
CA LYS A 82 3.07 -12.35 -8.83
C LYS A 82 1.79 -12.15 -9.64
N ASP A 83 1.08 -13.24 -9.92
CA ASP A 83 -0.14 -13.23 -10.71
C ASP A 83 -1.30 -12.53 -9.96
N LEU A 84 -1.24 -12.47 -8.62
CA LEU A 84 -2.23 -11.77 -7.77
C LEU A 84 -1.90 -10.30 -7.50
N LEU A 85 -0.71 -9.83 -7.90
CA LEU A 85 -0.32 -8.44 -7.66
C LEU A 85 -1.09 -7.46 -8.55
N SER A 86 -1.63 -7.93 -9.68
CA SER A 86 -2.57 -7.15 -10.50
C SER A 86 -3.87 -6.88 -9.73
N ASP A 87 -4.45 -7.91 -9.10
CA ASP A 87 -5.67 -7.75 -8.30
C ASP A 87 -5.40 -6.92 -7.03
N ALA A 88 -4.21 -7.04 -6.43
CA ALA A 88 -3.80 -6.21 -5.29
C ALA A 88 -3.67 -4.73 -5.67
N LEU A 89 -3.18 -4.45 -6.89
CA LEU A 89 -3.15 -3.10 -7.43
C LEU A 89 -4.58 -2.59 -7.65
N GLU A 90 -5.44 -3.34 -8.31
CA GLU A 90 -6.87 -3.00 -8.51
C GLU A 90 -7.57 -2.69 -7.17
N ALA A 91 -7.35 -3.52 -6.15
CA ALA A 91 -7.88 -3.29 -4.81
C ALA A 91 -7.33 -2.01 -4.16
N ALA A 92 -6.09 -1.62 -4.45
CA ALA A 92 -5.55 -0.34 -4.00
C ALA A 92 -6.19 0.84 -4.75
N LEU A 93 -6.52 0.68 -6.04
CA LEU A 93 -7.23 1.69 -6.85
C LEU A 93 -8.64 1.95 -6.34
N ASP A 94 -9.31 0.91 -5.85
CA ASP A 94 -10.68 1.00 -5.32
C ASP A 94 -10.80 1.78 -4.00
N ILE A 95 -9.68 2.01 -3.31
CA ILE A 95 -9.65 2.77 -2.07
C ILE A 95 -10.01 4.24 -2.33
N LYS A 96 -11.09 4.72 -1.70
CA LYS A 96 -11.63 6.07 -1.92
C LYS A 96 -10.88 7.14 -1.15
N ASN A 97 -10.40 6.81 0.05
CA ASN A 97 -9.60 7.73 0.84
C ASN A 97 -8.17 7.83 0.27
N ASP A 98 -7.82 9.02 -0.21
CA ASP A 98 -6.51 9.31 -0.79
C ASP A 98 -5.31 8.91 0.08
N PHE A 99 -5.38 9.17 1.39
CA PHE A 99 -4.26 8.85 2.28
C PHE A 99 -4.06 7.34 2.45
N ALA A 100 -5.16 6.60 2.45
CA ALA A 100 -5.17 5.15 2.48
C ALA A 100 -4.71 4.57 1.13
N ARG A 101 -5.21 5.09 0.01
CA ARG A 101 -4.77 4.71 -1.33
C ARG A 101 -3.28 4.93 -1.52
N ALA A 102 -2.77 6.11 -1.14
CA ALA A 102 -1.33 6.41 -1.16
C ALA A 102 -0.50 5.45 -0.29
N LYS A 103 -1.07 4.98 0.83
CA LYS A 103 -0.42 4.03 1.72
C LYS A 103 -0.40 2.63 1.11
N ALA A 104 -1.50 2.21 0.49
CA ALA A 104 -1.60 0.95 -0.22
C ALA A 104 -0.59 0.92 -1.38
N LEU A 105 -0.65 1.90 -2.29
CA LEU A 105 0.26 2.02 -3.44
C LEU A 105 1.73 2.00 -3.02
N GLY A 106 2.11 2.81 -2.04
CA GLY A 106 3.50 2.82 -1.55
C GLY A 106 3.91 1.55 -0.80
N GLY A 107 2.94 0.79 -0.26
CA GLY A 107 3.18 -0.47 0.43
C GLY A 107 3.30 -1.67 -0.51
N ILE A 108 2.54 -1.67 -1.61
CA ILE A 108 2.59 -2.75 -2.61
C ILE A 108 3.70 -2.54 -3.66
N ALA A 109 4.19 -1.30 -3.83
CA ALA A 109 5.19 -0.91 -4.84
C ALA A 109 6.44 -1.81 -4.86
N GLU A 110 6.88 -2.29 -3.69
CA GLU A 110 8.03 -3.19 -3.56
C GLU A 110 7.84 -4.55 -4.22
N TYR A 111 6.59 -5.01 -4.25
CA TYR A 111 6.26 -6.34 -4.70
C TYR A 111 5.81 -6.33 -6.16
N LEU A 112 5.32 -5.19 -6.66
CA LEU A 112 4.80 -5.05 -8.01
C LEU A 112 5.83 -5.48 -9.08
N PRO A 113 5.42 -6.31 -10.06
CA PRO A 113 6.22 -6.55 -11.26
C PRO A 113 6.45 -5.25 -12.02
N LYS A 114 7.60 -5.12 -12.69
CA LYS A 114 7.93 -3.92 -13.49
C LYS A 114 6.85 -3.53 -14.50
N ALA A 115 6.09 -4.50 -15.00
CA ALA A 115 5.00 -4.27 -15.95
C ALA A 115 3.80 -3.51 -15.33
N LEU A 116 3.59 -3.59 -14.01
CA LEU A 116 2.49 -2.93 -13.30
C LEU A 116 2.89 -1.59 -12.66
N LEU A 117 4.18 -1.28 -12.62
CA LEU A 117 4.68 -0.02 -12.08
C LEU A 117 4.13 1.23 -12.82
N PRO A 118 3.98 1.25 -14.16
CA PRO A 118 3.34 2.36 -14.85
C PRO A 118 1.89 2.61 -14.42
N GLU A 119 1.11 1.55 -14.19
CA GLU A 119 -0.27 1.64 -13.72
C GLU A 119 -0.33 2.18 -12.28
N ALA A 120 0.55 1.70 -11.40
CA ALA A 120 0.67 2.25 -10.05
C ALA A 120 1.11 3.73 -10.03
N LEU A 121 1.89 4.16 -11.03
CA LEU A 121 2.27 5.57 -11.19
C LEU A 121 1.08 6.43 -11.62
N GLU A 122 0.31 6.02 -12.62
CA GLU A 122 -0.93 6.72 -13.00
C GLU A 122 -1.90 6.81 -11.81
N ALA A 123 -2.05 5.72 -11.07
CA ALA A 123 -2.85 5.70 -9.85
C ALA A 123 -2.38 6.69 -8.77
N ALA A 124 -1.05 6.85 -8.64
CA ALA A 124 -0.49 7.84 -7.72
C ALA A 124 -0.75 9.27 -8.21
N ARG A 125 -0.75 9.50 -9.53
CA ARG A 125 -1.07 10.81 -10.15
C ARG A 125 -2.52 11.20 -9.95
N ASP A 126 -3.44 10.23 -10.03
CA ASP A 126 -4.88 10.39 -9.84
C ASP A 126 -5.31 10.66 -8.39
N ILE A 127 -4.37 10.74 -7.46
CA ILE A 127 -4.63 11.17 -6.09
C ILE A 127 -4.85 12.68 -6.05
N GLU A 128 -6.04 13.10 -5.61
CA GLU A 128 -6.44 14.51 -5.56
C GLU A 128 -5.67 15.27 -4.48
N ASN A 129 -5.60 14.70 -3.27
CA ASN A 129 -4.90 15.32 -2.15
C ASN A 129 -3.37 15.37 -2.42
N GLY A 130 -2.82 16.57 -2.55
CA GLY A 130 -1.41 16.78 -2.90
C GLY A 130 -0.40 16.10 -1.95
N PHE A 131 -0.69 16.07 -0.65
CA PHE A 131 0.19 15.38 0.31
C PHE A 131 0.14 13.86 0.14
N ALA A 132 -1.06 13.30 -0.07
CA ALA A 132 -1.23 11.88 -0.34
C ALA A 132 -0.57 11.48 -1.67
N ARG A 133 -0.72 12.30 -2.72
CA ARG A 133 -0.05 12.13 -4.02
C ARG A 133 1.46 12.12 -3.87
N ALA A 134 2.04 13.13 -3.23
CA ALA A 134 3.49 13.19 -2.95
C ALA A 134 3.97 11.96 -2.14
N LYS A 135 3.15 11.48 -1.19
CA LYS A 135 3.46 10.28 -0.41
C LYS A 135 3.46 9.00 -1.28
N ALA A 136 2.50 8.86 -2.19
CA ALA A 136 2.40 7.72 -3.11
C ALA A 136 3.57 7.70 -4.10
N LEU A 137 3.83 8.84 -4.75
CA LEU A 137 4.95 9.01 -5.68
C LEU A 137 6.30 8.71 -5.00
N ARG A 138 6.52 9.18 -3.76
CA ARG A 138 7.71 8.81 -2.97
C ARG A 138 7.82 7.29 -2.76
N GLY A 139 6.71 6.60 -2.54
CA GLY A 139 6.72 5.14 -2.39
C GLY A 139 7.20 4.41 -3.64
N LEU A 140 6.93 4.99 -4.82
CA LEU A 140 7.36 4.44 -6.11
C LEU A 140 8.82 4.78 -6.45
N VAL A 141 9.39 5.88 -5.95
CA VAL A 141 10.78 6.33 -6.24
C VAL A 141 11.83 5.23 -6.08
N THR A 142 11.70 4.36 -5.07
CA THR A 142 12.66 3.27 -4.85
C THR A 142 12.69 2.28 -6.03
N TYR A 143 11.57 2.11 -6.73
CA TYR A 143 11.38 1.14 -7.81
C TYR A 143 11.30 1.79 -9.20
N MET A 144 11.03 3.09 -9.24
CA MET A 144 11.01 3.98 -10.41
C MET A 144 11.73 5.30 -10.09
N PRO A 145 13.08 5.32 -10.05
CA PRO A 145 13.85 6.51 -9.71
C PRO A 145 13.54 7.73 -10.60
N GLU A 146 13.09 7.50 -11.83
CA GLU A 146 12.66 8.51 -12.79
C GLU A 146 11.44 9.33 -12.34
N VAL A 147 10.65 8.83 -11.37
CA VAL A 147 9.48 9.52 -10.79
C VAL A 147 9.89 10.58 -9.78
N LEU A 148 11.16 10.59 -9.36
CA LEU A 148 11.66 11.47 -8.31
C LEU A 148 11.46 12.99 -8.57
N PRO A 149 11.69 13.52 -9.79
CA PRO A 149 11.41 14.93 -10.07
C PRO A 149 9.93 15.28 -9.87
N GLU A 150 9.03 14.39 -10.27
CA GLU A 150 7.58 14.56 -10.13
C GLU A 150 7.15 14.46 -8.67
N ALA A 151 7.71 13.52 -7.90
CA ALA A 151 7.47 13.42 -6.47
C ALA A 151 7.90 14.69 -5.71
N LEU A 152 9.01 15.29 -6.13
CA LEU A 152 9.51 16.55 -5.59
C LEU A 152 8.61 17.74 -5.97
N GLU A 153 8.18 17.83 -7.22
CA GLU A 153 7.23 18.85 -7.66
C GLU A 153 5.91 18.76 -6.90
N ALA A 154 5.35 17.55 -6.77
CA ALA A 154 4.14 17.30 -6.00
C ALA A 154 4.30 17.67 -4.52
N ALA A 155 5.49 17.46 -3.93
CA ALA A 155 5.76 17.90 -2.55
C ALA A 155 5.84 19.42 -2.44
N ARG A 156 6.45 20.10 -3.41
CA ARG A 156 6.56 21.58 -3.46
C ARG A 156 5.22 22.26 -3.67
N SER A 157 4.31 21.64 -4.44
CA SER A 157 2.98 22.18 -4.73
C SER A 157 1.99 22.07 -3.56
N ILE A 158 2.37 21.46 -2.44
CA ILE A 158 1.51 21.36 -1.25
C ILE A 158 1.37 22.75 -0.64
N GLU A 159 0.13 23.26 -0.54
CA GLU A 159 -0.16 24.59 0.01
C GLU A 159 0.18 24.70 1.50
N ASP A 160 -0.30 23.74 2.30
CA ASP A 160 -0.03 23.67 3.74
C ASP A 160 1.48 23.52 3.99
N ALA A 161 2.06 24.52 4.64
CA ALA A 161 3.50 24.60 4.82
C ALA A 161 4.03 23.41 5.64
N SER A 162 3.26 22.90 6.62
CA SER A 162 3.67 21.81 7.49
C SER A 162 3.69 20.49 6.74
N ALA A 163 2.65 20.22 5.95
CA ALA A 163 2.55 19.08 5.06
C ALA A 163 3.63 19.13 3.97
N ARG A 164 3.90 20.31 3.38
CA ARG A 164 4.99 20.53 2.43
C ARG A 164 6.35 20.18 3.03
N ALA A 165 6.67 20.75 4.19
CA ALA A 165 7.92 20.47 4.89
C ALA A 165 8.08 19.00 5.25
N LYS A 166 6.99 18.34 5.67
CA LYS A 166 6.97 16.91 5.97
C LYS A 166 7.17 16.04 4.73
N ALA A 167 6.59 16.40 3.59
CA ALA A 167 6.76 15.69 2.33
C ALA A 167 8.21 15.82 1.81
N LEU A 168 8.75 17.04 1.80
CA LEU A 168 10.13 17.34 1.40
C LEU A 168 11.15 16.62 2.29
N SER A 169 10.95 16.64 3.61
CA SER A 169 11.82 15.94 4.56
C SER A 169 11.88 14.43 4.30
N LYS A 170 10.77 13.82 3.89
CA LYS A 170 10.72 12.40 3.53
C LYS A 170 11.36 12.09 2.18
N LEU A 171 11.39 13.04 1.25
CA LEU A 171 12.08 12.88 -0.03
C LEU A 171 13.59 13.10 0.09
N ALA A 172 14.04 13.85 1.10
CA ALA A 172 15.47 14.12 1.33
C ALA A 172 16.31 12.85 1.56
N SER A 173 15.70 11.72 1.96
CA SER A 173 16.38 10.42 2.04
C SER A 173 16.77 9.86 0.67
N HIS A 174 16.09 10.28 -0.40
CA HIS A 174 16.39 9.92 -1.78
C HIS A 174 17.23 10.99 -2.51
N ILE A 175 17.18 12.24 -2.03
CA ILE A 175 17.97 13.35 -2.58
C ILE A 175 18.58 14.17 -1.43
N PRO A 176 19.82 13.93 -1.04
CA PRO A 176 20.46 14.74 0.00
C PRO A 176 20.60 16.22 -0.36
N SER A 177 20.62 16.59 -1.66
CA SER A 177 20.75 17.98 -2.11
C SER A 177 19.53 18.86 -1.84
N ILE A 178 18.34 18.29 -1.59
CA ILE A 178 17.15 19.07 -1.17
C ILE A 178 17.04 19.19 0.36
N LEU A 179 17.98 18.63 1.11
CA LEU A 179 17.98 18.73 2.58
C LEU A 179 17.97 20.18 3.08
N PRO A 180 18.72 21.14 2.50
CA PRO A 180 18.64 22.55 2.89
C PRO A 180 17.23 23.12 2.72
N GLU A 181 16.58 22.85 1.58
CA GLU A 181 15.21 23.28 1.29
C GLU A 181 14.20 22.66 2.27
N ALA A 182 14.33 21.36 2.55
CA ALA A 182 13.48 20.68 3.53
C ALA A 182 13.64 21.29 4.94
N LEU A 183 14.86 21.60 5.35
CA LEU A 183 15.15 22.23 6.64
C LEU A 183 14.60 23.65 6.72
N GLU A 184 14.72 24.46 5.66
CA GLU A 184 14.11 25.79 5.59
C GLU A 184 12.59 25.72 5.66
N ALA A 185 11.96 24.79 4.93
CA ALA A 185 10.52 24.58 4.99
C ALA A 185 10.06 24.19 6.41
N VAL A 186 10.81 23.36 7.14
CA VAL A 186 10.49 23.01 8.53
C VAL A 186 10.65 24.23 9.46
N ARG A 187 11.72 25.03 9.29
CA ARG A 187 11.96 26.22 10.12
C ARG A 187 10.87 27.28 9.96
N ASN A 188 10.42 27.51 8.74
CA ASN A 188 9.39 28.51 8.42
C ASN A 188 7.98 28.12 8.89
N ASN A 189 7.77 26.88 9.36
CA ASN A 189 6.50 26.43 9.96
C ASN A 189 6.35 26.78 11.45
N HIS A 190 7.41 27.23 12.11
CA HIS A 190 7.43 27.52 13.54
C HIS A 190 7.32 29.02 13.87
N LEU A 191 6.94 29.85 12.90
CA LEU A 191 6.67 31.29 13.04
C LEU A 191 5.18 31.55 12.79
#